data_AF-A0A2W4TWY5-F1
#
_entry.id   AF-A0A2W4TWY5-F1
#
_cell.length_a   1.000
_cell.length_b   1.000
_cell.length_c   1.000
_cell.angle_alpha   90.00
_cell.angle_beta   90.00
_cell.angle_gamma   90.00
#
_symmetry.space_group_name_H-M   'P 1'
#
loop_
_entity.id
_entity.type
_entity.pdbx_description
1 polymer ?
#
loop_
_entity_poly.entity_id
_entity_poly.type
_entity_poly.pdbx_seq_one_letter_code
_entity_poly.pdbx_strand_id
1 'polypeptide(L)'
;MNRLLSVNQLRKMQLFQTEFQDAKLGGANLEEIQGEMVYFVRANLRGAWLRKANLKNAFLWDSFLAEANLQEANLVGSHLQNADLREANLQEADLRGADLRGADLRGAKLAGADLISTKNLVKSQLTQAKLCLTRLPKGVELNFNRDCQELGIDPETGEFTSTEIG
;
A
#
# COMPACT_ATOMS: atom_id res chain seq x y z
N MET A 1 -16.93 -22.21 6.89
CA MET A 1 -17.16 -21.52 8.18
C MET A 1 -17.69 -20.12 7.87
N ASN A 2 -19.00 -19.95 7.72
CA ASN A 2 -19.63 -18.64 7.49
C ASN A 2 -20.08 -18.05 8.82
N ARG A 3 -19.14 -17.47 9.57
CA ARG A 3 -19.50 -16.38 10.49
C ARG A 3 -19.41 -15.12 9.66
N LEU A 4 -20.56 -14.45 9.46
CA LEU A 4 -20.63 -13.08 9.00
C LEU A 4 -19.85 -12.21 10.00
N LEU A 5 -18.54 -12.14 9.86
CA LEU A 5 -17.72 -11.13 10.49
C LEU A 5 -18.22 -9.82 9.88
N SER A 6 -18.93 -9.01 10.66
CA SER A 6 -19.27 -7.68 10.17
C SER A 6 -17.95 -6.97 9.89
N VAL A 7 -17.92 -6.21 8.79
CA VAL A 7 -16.74 -5.47 8.30
C VAL A 7 -16.11 -4.52 9.35
N ASN A 8 -16.77 -4.35 10.50
CA ASN A 8 -16.36 -3.52 11.62
C ASN A 8 -15.47 -4.25 12.65
N GLN A 9 -15.19 -5.55 12.50
CA GLN A 9 -14.48 -6.34 13.54
C GLN A 9 -13.19 -7.01 13.06
N LEU A 10 -12.65 -6.67 11.89
CA LEU A 10 -11.48 -7.38 11.35
C LEU A 10 -10.14 -6.91 11.93
N ARG A 11 -10.10 -5.74 12.56
CA ARG A 11 -8.90 -5.16 13.19
C ARG A 11 -8.16 -6.15 14.09
N LYS A 12 -6.84 -6.24 13.94
CA LYS A 12 -5.93 -7.10 14.73
C LYS A 12 -6.22 -8.60 14.66
N MET A 13 -7.12 -9.04 13.77
CA MET A 13 -7.43 -10.46 13.64
C MET A 13 -6.28 -11.24 13.00
N GLN A 14 -6.22 -12.52 13.34
CA GLN A 14 -5.40 -13.51 12.64
C GLN A 14 -6.20 -14.01 11.43
N LEU A 15 -5.72 -13.69 10.23
CA LEU A 15 -6.34 -13.98 8.94
C LEU A 15 -5.39 -14.74 8.00
N PHE A 16 -4.40 -15.44 8.56
CA PHE A 16 -3.45 -16.25 7.81
C PHE A 16 -4.19 -17.23 6.89
N GLN A 17 -3.89 -17.18 5.59
CA GLN A 17 -4.54 -18.01 4.56
C GLN A 17 -6.07 -17.88 4.49
N THR A 18 -6.65 -16.83 5.06
CA THR A 18 -8.11 -16.63 5.04
C THR A 18 -8.57 -16.13 3.68
N GLU A 19 -9.77 -16.56 3.29
CA GLU A 19 -10.38 -16.33 1.98
C GLU A 19 -11.41 -15.20 2.02
N PHE A 20 -11.11 -14.10 1.33
CA PHE A 20 -11.94 -12.90 1.15
C PHE A 20 -12.06 -12.53 -0.34
N GLN A 21 -11.99 -13.52 -1.23
CA GLN A 21 -12.14 -13.30 -2.66
C GLN A 21 -13.51 -12.69 -2.94
N ASP A 22 -13.54 -11.68 -3.81
CA ASP A 22 -14.74 -10.93 -4.18
C ASP A 22 -15.47 -10.27 -2.98
N ALA A 23 -14.82 -10.20 -1.81
CA ALA A 23 -15.44 -9.64 -0.61
C ALA A 23 -15.64 -8.12 -0.72
N LYS A 24 -16.73 -7.65 -0.12
CA LYS A 24 -17.06 -6.22 -0.03
C LYS A 24 -16.58 -5.67 1.30
N LEU A 25 -15.36 -5.13 1.29
CA LEU A 25 -14.63 -4.61 2.45
C LEU A 25 -14.28 -3.12 2.30
N GLY A 26 -15.02 -2.38 1.48
CA GLY A 26 -14.82 -0.94 1.31
C GLY A 26 -15.01 -0.21 2.64
N GLY A 27 -14.04 0.60 3.02
CA GLY A 27 -14.00 1.29 4.33
C GLY A 27 -13.87 0.36 5.55
N ALA A 28 -13.64 -0.94 5.36
CA ALA A 28 -13.52 -1.88 6.48
C ALA A 28 -12.28 -1.57 7.33
N ASN A 29 -12.38 -1.85 8.63
CA ASN A 29 -11.25 -1.72 9.54
C ASN A 29 -10.48 -3.05 9.62
N LEU A 30 -9.34 -3.07 8.92
CA LEU A 30 -8.38 -4.17 8.82
C LEU A 30 -7.01 -3.73 9.40
N GLU A 31 -7.01 -2.76 10.31
CA GLU A 31 -5.79 -2.24 10.90
C GLU A 31 -5.09 -3.34 11.71
N GLU A 32 -3.77 -3.44 11.58
CA GLU A 32 -2.91 -4.38 12.31
C GLU A 32 -3.29 -5.88 12.14
N ILE A 33 -4.05 -6.26 11.11
CA ILE A 33 -4.34 -7.68 10.86
C ILE A 33 -3.07 -8.47 10.63
N GLN A 34 -3.09 -9.75 11.02
CA GLN A 34 -2.08 -10.73 10.65
C GLN A 34 -2.62 -11.57 9.50
N GLY A 35 -2.45 -11.07 8.27
CA GLY A 35 -2.95 -11.67 7.03
C GLY A 35 -1.84 -12.17 6.11
N GLU A 36 -0.77 -12.75 6.64
CA GLU A 36 0.23 -13.39 5.77
C GLU A 36 -0.45 -14.48 4.92
N MET A 37 -0.18 -14.49 3.61
CA MET A 37 -0.84 -15.36 2.63
C MET A 37 -2.39 -15.27 2.57
N VAL A 38 -3.00 -14.17 3.04
CA VAL A 38 -4.46 -13.94 2.91
C VAL A 38 -4.88 -13.75 1.45
N TYR A 39 -6.11 -14.15 1.10
CA TYR A 39 -6.65 -14.05 -0.25
C TYR A 39 -7.69 -12.93 -0.35
N PHE A 40 -7.28 -11.77 -0.86
CA PHE A 40 -8.13 -10.61 -1.18
C PHE A 40 -8.36 -10.43 -2.70
N VAL A 41 -8.23 -11.52 -3.45
CA VAL A 41 -8.39 -11.52 -4.92
C VAL A 41 -9.72 -10.89 -5.32
N ARG A 42 -9.69 -9.86 -6.19
CA ARG A 42 -10.87 -9.09 -6.61
C ARG A 42 -11.71 -8.49 -5.47
N ALA A 43 -11.19 -8.45 -4.25
CA ALA A 43 -11.90 -7.84 -3.14
C ALA A 43 -12.03 -6.32 -3.34
N ASN A 44 -13.16 -5.77 -2.93
CA ASN A 44 -13.32 -4.34 -2.82
C ASN A 44 -12.81 -3.90 -1.44
N LEU A 45 -11.65 -3.25 -1.41
CA LEU A 45 -10.98 -2.68 -0.23
C LEU A 45 -10.86 -1.14 -0.36
N ARG A 46 -11.69 -0.52 -1.20
CA ARG A 46 -11.63 0.93 -1.45
C ARG A 46 -11.81 1.70 -0.15
N GLY A 47 -10.89 2.59 0.17
CA GLY A 47 -10.90 3.35 1.43
C GLY A 47 -10.74 2.52 2.71
N ALA A 48 -10.40 1.22 2.61
CA ALA A 48 -10.22 0.37 3.79
C ALA A 48 -9.03 0.82 4.64
N TRP A 49 -9.10 0.56 5.95
CA TRP A 49 -8.05 0.90 6.89
C TRP A 49 -7.17 -0.33 7.12
N LEU A 50 -5.98 -0.33 6.54
CA LEU A 50 -5.01 -1.42 6.55
C LEU A 50 -3.67 -0.99 7.18
N ARG A 51 -3.69 0.07 7.99
CA ARG A 51 -2.48 0.59 8.64
C ARG A 51 -1.83 -0.52 9.46
N LYS A 52 -0.51 -0.70 9.32
CA LYS A 52 0.26 -1.77 10.00
C LYS A 52 -0.24 -3.20 9.72
N ALA A 53 -1.06 -3.42 8.70
CA ALA A 53 -1.48 -4.76 8.33
C ALA A 53 -0.27 -5.57 7.85
N ASN A 54 -0.16 -6.81 8.35
CA ASN A 54 0.78 -7.78 7.81
C ASN A 54 0.11 -8.53 6.66
N LEU A 55 0.45 -8.16 5.43
CA LEU A 55 -0.03 -8.71 4.16
C LEU A 55 1.12 -9.35 3.38
N LYS A 56 2.14 -9.84 4.09
CA LYS A 56 3.27 -10.52 3.47
C LYS A 56 2.78 -11.70 2.65
N ASN A 57 3.28 -11.83 1.42
CA ASN A 57 2.85 -12.86 0.46
C ASN A 57 1.33 -12.93 0.22
N ALA A 58 0.57 -11.88 0.53
CA ALA A 58 -0.88 -11.86 0.32
C ALA A 58 -1.23 -11.84 -1.18
N PHE A 59 -2.40 -12.39 -1.49
CA PHE A 59 -2.94 -12.45 -2.84
C PHE A 59 -3.98 -11.35 -3.04
N LEU A 60 -3.57 -10.27 -3.70
CA LEU A 60 -4.33 -9.02 -3.90
C LEU A 60 -4.54 -8.70 -5.39
N TRP A 61 -4.31 -9.66 -6.29
CA TRP A 61 -4.47 -9.40 -7.73
C TRP A 61 -5.93 -9.04 -8.08
N ASP A 62 -6.06 -8.12 -9.01
CA ASP A 62 -7.33 -7.53 -9.46
C ASP A 62 -8.18 -6.89 -8.34
N SER A 63 -7.60 -6.61 -7.16
CA SER A 63 -8.31 -5.99 -6.03
C SER A 63 -8.46 -4.48 -6.18
N PHE A 64 -9.48 -3.90 -5.53
CA PHE A 64 -9.75 -2.47 -5.54
C PHE A 64 -9.30 -1.84 -4.21
N LEU A 65 -8.13 -1.21 -4.20
CA LEU A 65 -7.49 -0.60 -3.02
C LEU A 65 -7.41 0.93 -3.13
N ALA A 66 -8.12 1.55 -4.07
CA ALA A 66 -8.10 2.99 -4.24
C ALA A 66 -8.46 3.69 -2.91
N GLU A 67 -7.72 4.74 -2.56
CA GLU A 67 -7.86 5.50 -1.31
C GLU A 67 -7.68 4.68 -0.01
N ALA A 68 -7.25 3.41 -0.09
CA ALA A 68 -7.01 2.61 1.11
C ALA A 68 -5.83 3.16 1.92
N ASN A 69 -5.91 3.04 3.24
CA ASN A 69 -4.83 3.42 4.13
C ASN A 69 -3.95 2.20 4.46
N LEU A 70 -2.85 2.04 3.73
CA LEU A 70 -1.83 0.99 3.88
C LEU A 70 -0.55 1.51 4.54
N GLN A 71 -0.62 2.63 5.29
CA GLN A 71 0.54 3.19 5.96
C GLN A 71 1.20 2.16 6.90
N GLU A 72 2.53 2.07 6.86
CA GLU A 72 3.33 1.11 7.63
C GLU A 72 2.94 -0.38 7.38
N ALA A 73 2.20 -0.70 6.31
CA ALA A 73 1.81 -2.08 6.01
C ALA A 73 3.00 -2.90 5.50
N ASN A 74 3.04 -4.18 5.88
CA ASN A 74 4.01 -5.14 5.33
C ASN A 74 3.37 -5.86 4.13
N LEU A 75 3.82 -5.53 2.93
CA LEU A 75 3.40 -6.08 1.64
C LEU A 75 4.51 -6.88 0.97
N VAL A 76 5.53 -7.31 1.71
CA VAL A 76 6.69 -8.02 1.18
C VAL A 76 6.24 -9.26 0.40
N GLY A 77 6.67 -9.36 -0.85
CA GLY A 77 6.35 -10.49 -1.74
C GLY A 77 4.87 -10.61 -2.10
N SER A 78 4.02 -9.63 -1.78
CA SER A 78 2.59 -9.67 -2.11
C SER A 78 2.34 -9.65 -3.63
N HIS A 79 1.21 -10.24 -4.02
CA HIS A 79 0.79 -10.37 -5.41
C HIS A 79 -0.27 -9.30 -5.71
N LEU A 80 0.15 -8.18 -6.30
CA LEU A 80 -0.67 -6.98 -6.54
C LEU A 80 -0.97 -6.76 -8.03
N GLN A 81 -0.92 -7.81 -8.84
CA GLN A 81 -1.09 -7.67 -10.28
C GLN A 81 -2.47 -7.07 -10.60
N ASN A 82 -2.49 -6.05 -11.46
CA ASN A 82 -3.68 -5.27 -11.82
C ASN A 82 -4.46 -4.63 -10.65
N ALA A 83 -3.89 -4.56 -9.45
CA ALA A 83 -4.55 -3.93 -8.31
C ALA A 83 -4.70 -2.42 -8.56
N ASP A 84 -5.86 -1.88 -8.20
CA ASP A 84 -6.12 -0.44 -8.21
C ASP A 84 -5.66 0.17 -6.89
N LEU A 85 -4.50 0.81 -6.87
CA LEU A 85 -3.90 1.49 -5.71
C LEU A 85 -3.94 3.02 -5.86
N ARG A 86 -4.81 3.55 -6.72
CA ARG A 86 -4.90 4.99 -6.97
C ARG A 86 -5.19 5.73 -5.68
N GLU A 87 -4.43 6.79 -5.43
CA GLU A 87 -4.55 7.65 -4.24
C GLU A 87 -4.42 6.90 -2.89
N ALA A 88 -3.97 5.64 -2.89
CA ALA A 88 -3.76 4.88 -1.67
C ALA A 88 -2.63 5.52 -0.84
N ASN A 89 -2.78 5.45 0.49
CA ASN A 89 -1.73 5.86 1.41
C ASN A 89 -0.81 4.67 1.71
N LEU A 90 0.37 4.64 1.11
CA LEU A 90 1.41 3.62 1.26
C LEU A 90 2.65 4.18 1.98
N GLN A 91 2.51 5.28 2.73
CA GLN A 91 3.63 5.88 3.47
C GLN A 91 4.27 4.84 4.39
N GLU A 92 5.60 4.75 4.34
CA GLU A 92 6.40 3.79 5.12
C GLU A 92 6.04 2.31 4.92
N ALA A 93 5.28 1.97 3.88
CA ALA A 93 4.94 0.58 3.57
C ALA A 93 6.14 -0.18 3.00
N ASP A 94 6.24 -1.47 3.34
CA ASP A 94 7.27 -2.35 2.82
C ASP A 94 6.71 -3.20 1.67
N LEU A 95 7.00 -2.81 0.43
CA LEU A 95 6.59 -3.52 -0.78
C LEU A 95 7.72 -4.35 -1.40
N ARG A 96 8.80 -4.64 -0.66
CA ARG A 96 9.96 -5.33 -1.24
C ARG A 96 9.56 -6.66 -1.88
N GLY A 97 9.97 -6.86 -3.13
CA GLY A 97 9.67 -8.09 -3.86
C GLY A 97 8.21 -8.26 -4.32
N ALA A 98 7.32 -7.32 -4.02
CA ALA A 98 5.93 -7.37 -4.46
C ALA A 98 5.83 -7.35 -6.00
N ASP A 99 4.81 -8.01 -6.53
CA ASP A 99 4.55 -8.04 -7.97
C ASP A 99 3.47 -7.01 -8.35
N LEU A 100 3.92 -5.91 -8.95
CA LEU A 100 3.08 -4.77 -9.31
C LEU A 100 2.72 -4.75 -10.80
N ARG A 101 2.83 -5.88 -11.53
CA ARG A 101 2.44 -5.94 -12.96
C ARG A 101 1.03 -5.40 -13.17
N GLY A 102 0.91 -4.32 -13.93
CA GLY A 102 -0.40 -3.73 -14.25
C GLY A 102 -1.08 -2.99 -13.08
N ALA A 103 -0.48 -2.95 -11.89
CA ALA A 103 -1.02 -2.19 -10.78
C ALA A 103 -1.04 -0.68 -11.11
N ASP A 104 -2.05 0.02 -10.61
CA ASP A 104 -2.20 1.46 -10.82
C ASP A 104 -1.93 2.22 -9.53
N LEU A 105 -0.77 2.86 -9.41
CA LEU A 105 -0.36 3.65 -8.23
C LEU A 105 -0.49 5.16 -8.49
N ARG A 106 -1.30 5.58 -9.46
CA ARG A 106 -1.42 7.01 -9.77
C ARG A 106 -1.94 7.79 -8.56
N GLY A 107 -1.24 8.88 -8.23
CA GLY A 107 -1.57 9.69 -7.05
C GLY A 107 -1.31 9.03 -5.70
N ALA A 108 -0.76 7.81 -5.64
CA ALA A 108 -0.48 7.14 -4.38
C ALA A 108 0.58 7.90 -3.54
N LYS A 109 0.43 7.86 -2.22
CA LYS A 109 1.39 8.46 -1.28
C LYS A 109 2.38 7.38 -0.86
N LEU A 110 3.62 7.46 -1.32
CA LEU A 110 4.66 6.45 -1.13
C LEU A 110 5.81 6.96 -0.26
N ALA A 111 5.64 8.08 0.45
CA ALA A 111 6.75 8.68 1.19
C ALA A 111 7.36 7.67 2.18
N GLY A 112 8.68 7.47 2.12
CA GLY A 112 9.41 6.48 2.92
C GLY A 112 9.12 5.00 2.60
N ALA A 113 8.28 4.69 1.61
CA ALA A 113 7.99 3.31 1.22
C ALA A 113 9.21 2.61 0.60
N ASP A 114 9.30 1.30 0.77
CA ASP A 114 10.35 0.47 0.17
C ASP A 114 9.81 -0.37 -0.99
N LEU A 115 10.16 -0.01 -2.22
CA LEU A 115 9.80 -0.73 -3.45
C LEU A 115 10.99 -1.47 -4.05
N ILE A 116 12.08 -1.68 -3.29
CA ILE A 116 13.25 -2.40 -3.80
C ILE A 116 12.85 -3.81 -4.23
N SER A 117 13.37 -4.24 -5.37
CA SER A 117 13.10 -5.56 -5.96
C SER A 117 11.63 -5.82 -6.29
N THR A 118 10.77 -4.79 -6.30
CA THR A 118 9.42 -4.92 -6.89
C THR A 118 9.52 -5.36 -8.35
N LYS A 119 8.58 -6.20 -8.77
CA LYS A 119 8.56 -6.74 -10.13
C LYS A 119 7.71 -5.83 -11.01
N ASN A 120 8.26 -5.49 -12.18
CA ASN A 120 7.56 -4.81 -13.27
C ASN A 120 6.97 -3.44 -12.89
N LEU A 121 7.59 -2.74 -11.93
CA LEU A 121 7.28 -1.34 -11.67
C LEU A 121 7.82 -0.49 -12.82
N VAL A 122 6.93 0.26 -13.48
CA VAL A 122 7.29 1.17 -14.58
C VAL A 122 6.82 2.59 -14.28
N LYS A 123 7.49 3.59 -14.85
CA LYS A 123 7.24 5.02 -14.55
C LYS A 123 5.77 5.44 -14.73
N SER A 124 5.07 4.89 -15.72
CA SER A 124 3.66 5.24 -15.99
C SER A 124 2.72 4.88 -14.82
N GLN A 125 3.04 3.85 -14.03
CA GLN A 125 2.23 3.44 -12.88
C GLN A 125 2.32 4.44 -11.72
N LEU A 126 3.38 5.24 -11.67
CA LEU A 126 3.68 6.20 -10.60
C LEU A 126 3.32 7.64 -10.95
N THR A 127 2.55 7.86 -12.03
CA THR A 127 2.16 9.23 -12.43
C THR A 127 1.47 9.94 -11.26
N GLN A 128 1.94 11.14 -10.90
CA GLN A 128 1.44 11.93 -9.76
C GLN A 128 1.62 11.31 -8.37
N ALA A 129 2.26 10.14 -8.25
CA ALA A 129 2.57 9.57 -6.96
C ALA A 129 3.56 10.47 -6.19
N LYS A 130 3.44 10.50 -4.86
CA LYS A 130 4.35 11.24 -3.98
C LYS A 130 5.43 10.31 -3.46
N LEU A 131 6.67 10.53 -3.91
CA LEU A 131 7.77 9.58 -3.77
C LEU A 131 8.89 10.06 -2.83
N CYS A 132 8.59 10.99 -1.92
CA CYS A 132 9.60 11.53 -1.01
C CYS A 132 10.26 10.43 -0.18
N LEU A 133 11.59 10.33 -0.16
CA LEU A 133 12.34 9.28 0.55
C LEU A 133 11.97 7.83 0.13
N THR A 134 11.24 7.65 -0.97
CA THR A 134 10.83 6.35 -1.45
C THR A 134 12.05 5.59 -2.00
N ARG A 135 12.23 4.34 -1.59
CA ARG A 135 13.31 3.48 -2.10
C ARG A 135 12.82 2.75 -3.35
N LEU A 136 13.25 3.23 -4.52
CA LEU A 136 12.83 2.67 -5.81
C LEU A 136 13.68 1.46 -6.25
N PRO A 137 13.13 0.54 -7.06
CA PRO A 137 13.90 -0.53 -7.67
C PRO A 137 14.91 0.04 -8.69
N LYS A 138 15.99 -0.72 -8.92
CA LYS A 138 17.00 -0.36 -9.94
C LYS A 138 16.34 -0.17 -11.31
N GLY A 139 16.75 0.88 -12.03
CA GLY A 139 16.23 1.21 -13.36
C GLY A 139 14.98 2.09 -13.37
N VAL A 140 14.36 2.37 -12.22
CA VAL A 140 13.32 3.39 -12.10
C VAL A 140 13.95 4.69 -11.60
N GLU A 141 14.29 5.56 -12.55
CA GLU A 141 14.85 6.89 -12.26
C GLU A 141 13.76 7.96 -12.34
N LEU A 142 13.43 8.55 -11.20
CA LEU A 142 12.49 9.65 -11.03
C LEU A 142 13.15 10.73 -10.16
N ASN A 143 12.83 12.00 -10.36
CA ASN A 143 13.25 13.08 -9.46
C ASN A 143 12.09 13.41 -8.51
N PHE A 144 12.22 13.00 -7.25
CA PHE A 144 11.18 13.07 -6.24
C PHE A 144 11.49 14.06 -5.11
N ASN A 145 12.50 14.91 -5.28
CA ASN A 145 12.83 15.96 -4.32
C ASN A 145 11.69 17.00 -4.19
N ARG A 146 10.92 17.23 -5.27
CA ARG A 146 9.73 18.09 -5.23
C ARG A 146 8.65 17.51 -4.30
N ASP A 147 8.48 16.20 -4.29
CA ASP A 147 7.47 15.56 -3.43
C ASP A 147 7.81 15.75 -1.96
N CYS A 148 9.10 15.80 -1.61
CA CYS A 148 9.52 16.09 -0.23
C CYS A 148 9.13 17.49 0.21
N GLN A 149 9.35 18.50 -0.63
CA GLN A 149 8.98 19.88 -0.32
C GLN A 149 7.47 20.05 -0.14
N GLU A 150 6.66 19.40 -0.97
CA GLU A 150 5.20 19.42 -0.83
C GLU A 150 4.70 18.74 0.46
N LEU A 151 5.50 17.85 1.03
CA LEU A 151 5.22 17.18 2.30
C LEU A 151 5.87 17.88 3.50
N GLY A 152 6.60 18.98 3.28
CA GLY A 152 7.37 19.65 4.33
C GLY A 152 8.48 18.77 4.89
N ILE A 153 9.09 17.94 4.05
CA ILE A 153 10.20 17.03 4.40
C ILE A 153 11.45 17.53 3.68
N ASP A 154 12.56 17.58 4.42
CA ASP A 154 13.88 17.84 3.84
C ASP A 154 14.34 16.58 3.08
N PRO A 155 14.56 16.65 1.75
CA PRO A 155 14.95 15.49 0.97
C PRO A 155 16.35 14.95 1.29
N GLU A 156 17.23 15.73 1.94
CA GLU A 156 18.58 15.32 2.31
C GLU A 156 18.63 14.63 3.67
N THR A 157 17.93 15.18 4.67
CA THR A 157 17.93 14.66 6.05
C THR A 157 16.76 13.71 6.33
N GLY A 158 15.68 13.84 5.58
CA GLY A 158 14.40 13.17 5.83
C GLY A 158 13.63 13.73 7.02
N GLU A 159 14.08 14.83 7.61
CA GLU A 159 13.41 15.48 8.73
C GLU A 159 12.26 16.39 8.24
N PHE A 160 11.23 16.57 9.07
CA PHE A 160 10.22 17.58 8.78
C PHE A 160 10.84 18.98 8.85
N THR A 161 10.69 19.77 7.80
CA THR A 161 11.08 21.17 7.74
C THR A 161 10.09 21.97 8.59
N SER A 162 10.21 21.89 9.90
CA SER A 162 9.32 22.59 10.81
C SER A 162 9.47 24.11 10.66
N THR A 163 8.38 24.75 10.24
CA THR A 163 7.97 26.05 10.78
C THR A 163 6.44 26.19 10.75
N GLU A 164 5.69 25.13 11.08
CA GLU A 164 4.28 25.27 11.46
C GLU A 164 4.02 24.43 12.72
N ILE A 165 4.46 24.99 13.85
CA ILE A 165 3.76 24.78 15.12
C ILE A 165 2.62 25.80 15.08
N GLY A 166 1.41 25.33 14.79
CA GLY A 166 0.18 26.13 14.76
C GLY A 166 -1.01 25.26 15.13
#